data_AF-A0A1W1C2M6-F1
#
_entry.id   AF-A0A1W1C2M6-F1
#
_cell.length_a   1.000
_cell.length_b   1.000
_cell.length_c   1.000
_cell.angle_alpha   90.00
_cell.angle_beta   90.00
_cell.angle_gamma   90.00
#
_symmetry.space_group_name_H-M   'P 1'
#
loop_
_entity.id
_entity.type
_entity.pdbx_description
1 polymer ?
#
loop_
_entity_poly.entity_id
_entity_poly.type
_entity_poly.pdbx_seq_one_letter_code
_entity_poly.pdbx_strand_id
1 'polypeptide(L)'
;MTNRLPWWMGGILMSGLLLMTFSVFGADRPIGASTYVPLFSGLIFDLDPQKYTYLQEIKNAGAWEGVMLFGALLGGFVTSVFITKTFRFSLIPSGWKKYKNNSRVSRLLWSFISGFFMIIGARLAGGCTSGHFMSGMSQMAISSMIFGTVVMIALVVTGKLFYNIEEK
;
A
#
# COMPACT_ATOMS: atom_id res chain seq x y z
N MET A 1 26.90 5.36 1.91
CA MET A 1 26.94 3.89 2.02
C MET A 1 27.19 3.60 3.50
N THR A 2 26.44 2.85 4.31
CA THR A 2 25.32 1.93 4.09
C THR A 2 24.73 1.60 5.47
N ASN A 3 23.73 2.33 5.96
CA ASN A 3 22.84 1.79 7.02
C ASN A 3 21.61 1.20 6.34
N ARG A 4 21.83 0.24 5.45
CA ARG A 4 20.73 -0.56 4.92
C ARG A 4 20.49 -1.66 5.94
N LEU A 5 19.30 -1.68 6.52
CA LEU A 5 18.88 -2.81 7.34
C LEU A 5 19.08 -4.10 6.54
N PRO A 6 19.83 -5.09 7.05
CA PRO A 6 19.91 -6.38 6.39
C PRO A 6 18.53 -7.02 6.34
N TRP A 7 18.29 -7.80 5.28
CA TRP A 7 16.98 -8.38 4.97
C TRP A 7 16.40 -9.20 6.12
N TRP A 8 17.25 -9.95 6.84
CA TRP A 8 16.83 -10.79 7.97
C TRP A 8 16.32 -9.95 9.14
N MET A 9 16.97 -8.81 9.43
CA MET A 9 16.54 -7.90 10.50
C MET A 9 15.24 -7.20 10.12
N GLY A 10 15.09 -6.80 8.85
CA GLY A 10 13.81 -6.31 8.33
C GLY A 10 12.69 -7.34 8.46
N GLY A 11 12.99 -8.62 8.18
CA GLY A 11 12.06 -9.73 8.35
C GLY A 11 11.63 -9.94 9.81
N ILE A 12 12.58 -9.92 10.75
CA ILE A 12 12.29 -10.04 12.19
C ILE A 12 11.42 -8.88 12.67
N LEU A 13 11.77 -7.64 12.32
CA LEU A 13 10.99 -6.46 12.72
C LEU A 13 9.58 -6.48 12.12
N MET A 14 9.43 -6.89 10.86
CA MET A 14 8.12 -7.01 10.22
C MET A 14 7.30 -8.15 10.82
N SER A 15 7.92 -9.27 11.18
CA SER A 15 7.25 -10.36 11.91
C SER A 15 6.77 -9.89 13.29
N GLY A 16 7.62 -9.16 14.02
CA GLY A 16 7.25 -8.54 15.29
C GLY A 16 6.06 -7.58 15.15
N LEU A 17 6.05 -6.76 14.09
CA LEU A 17 4.93 -5.88 13.78
C LEU A 17 3.65 -6.69 13.50
N LEU A 18 3.72 -7.72 12.66
CA LEU A 18 2.57 -8.56 12.34
C LEU A 18 2.01 -9.26 13.58
N LEU A 19 2.88 -9.85 14.41
CA LEU A 19 2.50 -10.46 15.69
C LEU A 19 1.84 -9.45 16.63
N MET A 20 2.37 -8.23 16.71
CA MET A 20 1.78 -7.17 17.51
C MET A 20 0.38 -6.78 16.98
N THR A 21 0.20 -6.70 15.66
CA THR A 21 -1.11 -6.38 15.08
C THR A 21 -2.14 -7.49 15.26
N PHE A 22 -1.72 -8.75 15.18
CA PHE A 22 -2.60 -9.90 15.45
C PHE A 22 -2.88 -10.13 16.94
N SER A 23 -2.03 -9.63 17.82
CA SER A 23 -2.21 -9.78 19.25
C SER A 23 -3.39 -8.94 19.76
N VAL A 24 -4.14 -9.52 20.71
CA VAL A 24 -5.22 -8.86 21.46
C VAL A 24 -4.69 -7.63 22.23
N PHE A 25 -3.40 -7.65 22.62
CA PHE A 25 -2.74 -6.51 23.26
C PHE A 25 -2.39 -5.37 22.30
N GLY A 26 -2.43 -5.62 21.00
CA GLY A 26 -2.16 -4.63 19.97
C GLY A 26 -3.45 -4.17 19.29
N ALA A 27 -3.67 -4.65 18.06
CA ALA A 27 -4.78 -4.18 17.23
C ALA A 27 -5.93 -5.18 17.11
N ASP A 28 -5.69 -6.45 17.46
CA ASP A 28 -6.59 -7.60 17.26
C ASP A 28 -7.11 -7.71 15.81
N ARG A 29 -6.30 -7.29 14.83
CA ARG A 29 -6.70 -7.28 13.42
C ARG A 29 -5.50 -7.21 12.46
N PRO A 30 -5.61 -7.77 11.24
CA PRO A 30 -4.56 -7.72 10.24
C PRO A 30 -4.20 -6.29 9.81
N ILE A 31 -3.02 -6.16 9.22
CA ILE A 31 -2.60 -4.93 8.53
C ILE A 31 -3.43 -4.81 7.26
N GLY A 32 -3.97 -3.62 6.97
CA GLY A 32 -4.64 -3.32 5.71
C GLY A 32 -4.35 -1.89 5.27
N ALA A 33 -4.81 -1.51 4.07
CA ALA A 33 -4.66 -0.13 3.60
C ALA A 33 -5.78 0.33 2.66
N SER A 34 -6.36 -0.60 1.89
CA SER A 34 -7.34 -0.29 0.86
C SER A 34 -8.72 0.10 1.39
N THR A 35 -9.08 -0.32 2.61
CA THR A 35 -10.40 -0.13 3.22
C THR A 35 -10.55 1.28 3.80
N TYR A 36 -9.44 1.92 4.17
CA TYR A 36 -9.42 3.33 4.56
C TYR A 36 -9.94 4.26 3.46
N VAL A 37 -9.62 3.98 2.18
CA VAL A 37 -10.00 4.86 1.06
C VAL A 37 -11.52 5.00 0.87
N PRO A 38 -12.32 3.91 0.76
CA PRO A 38 -13.77 4.05 0.66
C PRO A 38 -14.39 4.67 1.92
N LEU A 39 -13.86 4.37 3.12
CA LEU A 39 -14.31 5.03 4.35
C LEU A 39 -14.07 6.55 4.31
N PHE A 40 -12.87 6.97 3.91
CA PHE A 40 -12.50 8.37 3.79
C PHE A 40 -13.32 9.07 2.70
N SER A 41 -13.61 8.39 1.59
CA SER A 41 -14.50 8.91 0.55
C SER A 41 -15.92 9.11 1.07
N GLY A 42 -16.43 8.18 1.91
CA GLY A 42 -17.74 8.33 2.54
C GLY A 42 -17.83 9.57 3.44
N LEU A 43 -16.72 9.92 4.11
CA LEU A 43 -16.64 11.15 4.91
C LEU A 43 -16.57 12.41 4.05
N ILE A 44 -15.83 12.39 2.93
CA ILE A 44 -15.71 13.55 2.02
C ILE A 44 -17.03 13.87 1.33
N PHE A 45 -17.76 12.83 0.91
CA PHE A 45 -19.01 12.98 0.15
C PHE A 45 -20.26 12.94 1.03
N ASP A 46 -20.11 12.97 2.36
CA ASP A 46 -21.20 12.93 3.35
C ASP A 46 -22.23 11.81 3.05
N LEU A 47 -21.73 10.61 2.78
CA LEU A 47 -22.56 9.47 2.42
C LEU A 47 -23.18 8.84 3.68
N ASP A 48 -24.51 8.78 3.72
CA ASP A 48 -25.23 8.18 4.84
C ASP A 48 -24.92 6.66 4.98
N PRO A 49 -24.32 6.22 6.10
CA PRO A 49 -24.07 4.81 6.35
C PRO A 49 -25.34 3.97 6.42
N GLN A 50 -26.51 4.54 6.73
CA GLN A 50 -27.78 3.79 6.75
C GLN A 50 -28.25 3.42 5.34
N LYS A 51 -27.94 4.27 4.35
CA LYS A 51 -28.24 4.01 2.94
C LYS A 51 -27.23 3.07 2.28
N TYR A 52 -25.97 3.14 2.70
CA TYR A 52 -24.89 2.32 2.14
C TYR A 52 -24.35 1.34 3.19
N THR A 53 -24.93 0.14 3.23
CA THR A 53 -24.53 -0.94 4.16
C THR A 53 -23.03 -1.27 4.10
N TYR A 54 -22.43 -1.16 2.92
CA TYR A 54 -20.99 -1.32 2.74
C TYR A 54 -20.15 -0.38 3.62
N LEU A 55 -20.59 0.87 3.84
CA LEU A 55 -19.88 1.83 4.71
C LEU A 55 -19.90 1.40 6.18
N GLN A 56 -20.95 0.70 6.62
CA GLN A 56 -21.04 0.17 7.98
C GLN A 56 -20.08 -1.01 8.16
N GLU A 57 -20.02 -1.90 7.19
CA GLU A 57 -19.18 -3.10 7.22
C GLU A 57 -17.69 -2.75 7.28
N ILE A 58 -17.28 -1.70 6.55
CA ILE A 58 -15.88 -1.28 6.51
C ILE A 58 -15.48 -0.31 7.63
N LYS A 59 -16.42 0.19 8.43
CA LYS A 59 -16.16 1.32 9.37
C LYS A 59 -15.01 1.03 10.33
N ASN A 60 -15.05 -0.13 10.98
CA ASN A 60 -14.05 -0.50 12.00
C ASN A 60 -12.69 -0.83 11.37
N ALA A 61 -12.69 -1.54 10.24
CA ALA A 61 -11.48 -1.90 9.52
C ALA A 61 -10.81 -0.66 8.91
N GLY A 62 -11.56 0.17 8.18
CA GLY A 62 -11.06 1.38 7.54
C GLY A 62 -10.57 2.44 8.53
N ALA A 63 -11.21 2.59 9.69
CA ALA A 63 -10.77 3.54 10.71
C ALA A 63 -9.40 3.14 11.29
N TRP A 64 -9.21 1.85 11.55
CA TRP A 64 -7.93 1.32 11.99
C TRP A 64 -6.85 1.45 10.93
N GLU A 65 -7.14 1.07 9.69
CA GLU A 65 -6.21 1.25 8.58
C GLU A 65 -5.81 2.73 8.44
N GLY A 66 -6.74 3.66 8.64
CA GLY A 66 -6.44 5.09 8.66
C GLY A 66 -5.43 5.49 9.73
N VAL A 67 -5.63 5.06 10.98
CA VAL A 67 -4.70 5.33 12.09
C VAL A 67 -3.33 4.72 11.81
N MET A 68 -3.31 3.47 11.33
CA MET A 68 -2.07 2.75 11.04
C MET A 68 -1.31 3.37 9.86
N LEU A 69 -1.98 3.76 8.79
CA LEU A 69 -1.38 4.45 7.65
C LEU A 69 -0.83 5.83 8.05
N PHE A 70 -1.55 6.54 8.92
CA PHE A 70 -1.07 7.81 9.46
C PHE A 70 0.18 7.60 10.34
N GLY A 71 0.20 6.57 11.18
CA GLY A 71 1.38 6.17 11.94
C GLY A 71 2.56 5.79 11.05
N ALA A 72 2.32 5.03 9.97
CA ALA A 72 3.34 4.66 9.00
C ALA A 72 3.89 5.88 8.25
N LEU A 73 3.04 6.84 7.89
CA LEU A 73 3.43 8.11 7.27
C LEU A 73 4.34 8.91 8.21
N LEU A 74 3.93 9.10 9.47
CA LEU A 74 4.71 9.84 10.46
C LEU A 74 6.04 9.13 10.80
N GLY A 75 6.01 7.81 11.02
CA GLY A 75 7.20 7.01 11.31
C GLY A 75 8.19 7.03 10.16
N GLY A 76 7.70 6.88 8.92
CA GLY A 76 8.51 7.00 7.71
C GLY A 76 9.11 8.40 7.55
N PHE A 77 8.34 9.45 7.82
CA PHE A 77 8.80 10.83 7.78
C PHE A 77 9.90 11.11 8.81
N VAL A 78 9.66 10.76 10.08
CA VAL A 78 10.66 10.93 11.17
C VAL A 78 11.93 10.15 10.87
N THR A 79 11.80 8.90 10.41
CA THR A 79 12.96 8.07 10.04
C THR A 79 13.72 8.64 8.85
N SER A 80 13.01 9.18 7.85
CA SER A 80 13.62 9.78 6.67
C SER A 80 14.40 11.06 6.99
N VAL A 81 13.86 11.90 7.87
CA VAL A 81 14.43 13.20 8.24
C VAL A 81 15.56 13.06 9.25
N PHE A 82 15.34 12.34 10.37
CA PHE A 82 16.25 12.37 11.51
C PHE A 82 17.25 11.22 11.53
N ILE A 83 16.85 10.01 11.13
CA ILE A 83 17.68 8.81 11.26
C ILE A 83 18.50 8.59 10.00
N THR A 84 17.82 8.41 8.86
CA THR A 84 18.48 8.07 7.60
C THR A 84 18.99 9.30 6.86
N LYS A 85 18.44 10.49 7.17
CA LYS A 85 18.71 11.76 6.46
C LYS A 85 18.56 11.62 4.94
N THR A 86 17.57 10.84 4.52
CA THR A 86 17.28 10.52 3.11
C THR A 86 16.06 11.26 2.57
N PHE A 87 15.56 12.26 3.30
CA PHE A 87 14.42 13.04 2.87
C PHE A 87 14.76 13.86 1.62
N ARG A 88 13.96 13.69 0.56
CA ARG A 88 14.11 14.41 -0.71
C ARG A 88 12.75 14.56 -1.37
N PHE A 89 12.43 15.80 -1.73
CA PHE A 89 11.23 16.11 -2.50
C PHE A 89 11.53 15.99 -3.99
N SER A 90 10.89 15.05 -4.68
CA SER A 90 11.07 14.82 -6.13
C SER A 90 9.72 14.53 -6.79
N LEU A 91 9.26 15.46 -7.62
CA LEU A 91 8.04 15.31 -8.42
C LEU A 91 8.21 14.38 -9.62
N ILE A 92 9.44 14.21 -10.09
CA ILE A 92 9.77 13.35 -11.23
C ILE A 92 10.83 12.36 -10.75
N PRO A 93 10.44 11.10 -10.45
CA PRO A 93 11.39 10.05 -10.13
C PRO A 93 12.36 9.82 -11.29
N SER A 94 13.62 9.47 -10.98
CA SER A 94 14.65 9.19 -11.98
C SER A 94 14.23 8.14 -13.00
N GLY A 95 13.49 7.10 -12.57
CA GLY A 95 12.94 6.09 -13.47
C GLY A 95 11.92 6.64 -14.48
N TRP A 96 11.10 7.61 -14.10
CA TRP A 96 10.15 8.23 -15.04
C TRP A 96 10.87 9.07 -16.10
N LYS A 97 11.89 9.83 -15.67
CA LYS A 97 12.73 10.62 -16.56
C LYS A 97 13.46 9.74 -17.58
N LYS A 98 13.90 8.55 -17.16
CA LYS A 98 14.64 7.60 -17.99
C LYS A 98 13.80 6.87 -19.04
N TYR A 99 12.60 6.41 -18.66
CA TYR A 99 11.81 5.51 -19.52
C TYR A 99 10.58 6.14 -20.17
N LYS A 100 10.21 7.39 -19.81
CA LYS A 100 8.99 8.03 -20.30
C LYS A 100 9.23 9.45 -20.80
N ASN A 101 9.25 10.43 -19.89
CA ASN A 101 9.38 11.85 -20.23
C ASN A 101 9.77 12.68 -19.00
N ASN A 102 10.01 13.97 -19.21
CA ASN A 102 10.29 14.94 -18.13
C ASN A 102 9.07 15.81 -17.77
N SER A 103 7.85 15.39 -18.15
CA SER A 103 6.62 16.16 -17.91
C SER A 103 5.99 15.81 -16.56
N ARG A 104 5.81 16.85 -15.72
CA ARG A 104 5.16 16.72 -14.40
C ARG A 104 3.69 16.29 -14.52
N VAL A 105 2.97 16.88 -15.48
CA VAL A 105 1.55 16.61 -15.71
C VAL A 105 1.34 15.16 -16.15
N SER A 106 2.16 14.68 -17.07
CA SER A 106 2.10 13.29 -17.54
C SER A 106 2.31 12.29 -16.40
N ARG A 107 3.32 12.52 -15.54
CA ARG A 107 3.59 11.66 -14.38
C ARG A 107 2.43 11.64 -13.39
N LEU A 108 1.87 12.81 -13.07
CA LEU A 108 0.76 12.93 -12.12
C LEU A 108 -0.50 12.22 -12.64
N LEU A 109 -0.85 12.46 -13.91
CA LEU A 109 -2.02 11.85 -14.53
C LEU A 109 -1.91 10.32 -14.59
N TRP A 110 -0.75 9.78 -14.98
CA TRP A 110 -0.52 8.33 -14.96
C TRP A 110 -0.63 7.73 -13.56
N SER A 111 -0.13 8.44 -12.54
CA SER A 111 -0.16 7.94 -11.16
C SER A 111 -1.56 7.96 -10.58
N PHE A 112 -2.33 8.99 -10.92
CA PHE A 112 -3.72 9.10 -10.53
C PHE A 112 -4.55 7.96 -11.15
N ILE A 113 -4.45 7.78 -12.47
CA ILE A 113 -5.17 6.70 -13.18
C ILE A 113 -4.75 5.33 -12.64
N SER A 114 -3.46 5.08 -12.44
CA SER A 114 -3.01 3.80 -11.86
C SER A 114 -3.51 3.60 -10.43
N GLY A 115 -3.52 4.66 -9.61
CA GLY A 115 -4.03 4.60 -8.24
C GLY A 115 -5.52 4.29 -8.19
N PHE A 116 -6.30 4.87 -9.12
CA PHE A 116 -7.72 4.59 -9.28
C PHE A 116 -7.98 3.11 -9.63
N PHE A 117 -7.29 2.56 -10.62
CA PHE A 117 -7.42 1.13 -10.93
C PHE A 117 -6.91 0.23 -9.80
N MET A 118 -5.83 0.63 -9.11
CA MET A 118 -5.27 -0.12 -8.00
C MET A 118 -6.25 -0.22 -6.83
N ILE A 119 -6.95 0.88 -6.48
CA ILE A 119 -7.91 0.84 -5.37
C ILE A 119 -9.15 0.02 -5.72
N ILE A 120 -9.65 0.14 -6.96
CA ILE A 120 -10.77 -0.69 -7.44
C ILE A 120 -10.38 -2.17 -7.39
N GLY A 121 -9.21 -2.51 -7.97
CA GLY A 121 -8.71 -3.89 -7.97
C GLY A 121 -8.51 -4.44 -6.55
N ALA A 122 -7.94 -3.66 -5.64
CA ALA A 122 -7.75 -4.08 -4.25
C ALA A 122 -9.08 -4.35 -3.53
N ARG A 123 -10.11 -3.54 -3.78
CA ARG A 123 -11.42 -3.76 -3.16
C ARG A 123 -12.19 -4.92 -3.81
N LEU A 124 -12.08 -5.10 -5.12
CA LEU A 124 -12.64 -6.26 -5.81
C LEU A 124 -11.99 -7.58 -5.36
N ALA A 125 -10.69 -7.58 -5.09
CA ALA A 125 -9.96 -8.74 -4.59
C ALA A 125 -10.22 -9.04 -3.10
N GLY A 126 -10.89 -8.14 -2.38
CA GLY A 126 -11.10 -8.25 -0.92
C GLY A 126 -9.90 -7.82 -0.08
N GLY A 127 -8.83 -7.30 -0.70
CA GLY A 127 -7.66 -6.79 0.01
C GLY A 127 -6.53 -6.32 -0.92
N CYS A 128 -5.60 -5.56 -0.35
CA CYS A 128 -4.37 -5.11 -1.02
C CYS A 128 -3.16 -5.97 -0.63
N THR A 129 -1.97 -5.59 -1.09
CA THR A 129 -0.72 -6.29 -0.77
C THR A 129 -0.44 -6.36 0.74
N SER A 130 -0.76 -5.34 1.52
CA SER A 130 -0.52 -5.41 2.98
C SER A 130 -1.48 -6.38 3.68
N GLY A 131 -2.77 -6.39 3.32
CA GLY A 131 -3.76 -7.28 3.95
C GLY A 131 -3.81 -8.68 3.37
N HIS A 132 -4.02 -8.78 2.07
CA HIS A 132 -4.24 -10.05 1.39
C HIS A 132 -2.93 -10.80 1.11
N PHE A 133 -1.82 -10.09 0.94
CA PHE A 133 -0.51 -10.72 0.73
C PHE A 133 0.27 -10.85 2.04
N MET A 134 0.61 -9.77 2.74
CA MET A 134 1.45 -9.87 3.96
C MET A 134 0.73 -10.55 5.13
N SER A 135 -0.41 -10.01 5.57
CA SER A 135 -1.16 -10.62 6.68
C SER A 135 -1.76 -11.97 6.27
N GLY A 136 -2.36 -12.08 5.09
CA GLY A 136 -2.96 -13.31 4.61
C GLY A 136 -1.99 -14.47 4.38
N MET A 137 -0.80 -14.22 3.83
CA MET A 137 0.21 -15.27 3.63
C MET A 137 0.82 -15.73 4.96
N SER A 138 0.97 -14.83 5.94
CA SER A 138 1.45 -15.20 7.28
C SER A 138 0.49 -16.16 8.00
N GLN A 139 -0.80 -16.14 7.66
CA GLN A 139 -1.83 -17.04 8.17
C GLN A 139 -2.00 -18.31 7.30
N MET A 140 -1.15 -18.51 6.29
CA MET A 140 -1.25 -19.61 5.32
C MET A 140 -2.62 -19.68 4.60
N ALA A 141 -3.30 -18.54 4.43
CA ALA A 141 -4.57 -18.53 3.73
C ALA A 141 -4.39 -18.85 2.23
N ILE A 142 -5.13 -19.84 1.73
CA ILE A 142 -5.03 -20.30 0.33
C ILE A 142 -5.38 -19.17 -0.65
N SER A 143 -6.39 -18.36 -0.32
CA SER A 143 -6.79 -17.19 -1.11
C SER A 143 -5.63 -16.19 -1.28
N SER A 144 -4.79 -16.05 -0.25
CA SER A 144 -3.60 -15.19 -0.24
C SER A 144 -2.47 -15.70 -1.11
N MET A 145 -2.28 -17.03 -1.14
CA MET A 145 -1.31 -17.66 -2.02
C MET A 145 -1.69 -17.45 -3.49
N ILE A 146 -2.96 -17.71 -3.84
CA ILE A 146 -3.48 -17.50 -5.20
C ILE A 146 -3.35 -16.02 -5.61
N PHE A 147 -3.82 -15.11 -4.74
CA PHE A 147 -3.70 -13.67 -4.97
C PHE A 147 -2.24 -13.26 -5.18
N GLY A 148 -1.34 -13.74 -4.32
CA GLY A 148 0.08 -13.44 -4.40
C GLY A 148 0.72 -13.90 -5.70
N THR A 149 0.44 -15.12 -6.14
CA THR A 149 0.95 -15.62 -7.42
C THR A 149 0.46 -14.77 -8.59
N VAL A 150 -0.84 -14.46 -8.64
CA VAL A 150 -1.43 -13.66 -9.73
C VAL A 150 -0.85 -12.25 -9.74
N VAL A 151 -0.74 -11.59 -8.58
CA VAL A 151 -0.16 -10.24 -8.46
C VAL A 151 1.31 -10.23 -8.86
N MET A 152 2.08 -11.26 -8.49
CA MET A 152 3.49 -11.36 -8.89
C MET A 152 3.67 -11.53 -10.40
N ILE A 153 2.85 -12.36 -11.04
CA ILE A 153 2.85 -12.51 -12.50
C ILE A 153 2.47 -11.19 -13.16
N ALA A 154 1.37 -10.58 -12.72
CA ALA A 154 0.90 -9.30 -13.24
C ALA A 154 1.95 -8.19 -13.07
N LEU A 155 2.66 -8.16 -11.94
CA LEU A 155 3.74 -7.19 -11.68
C LEU A 155 4.89 -7.36 -12.68
N VAL A 156 5.35 -8.58 -12.92
CA VAL A 156 6.45 -8.86 -13.87
C VAL A 156 6.03 -8.52 -15.30
N VAL A 157 4.83 -8.95 -15.72
CA VAL A 157 4.30 -8.69 -17.07
C VAL A 157 4.08 -7.20 -17.28
N THR A 158 3.39 -6.53 -16.36
CA THR A 158 3.12 -5.08 -16.45
C THR A 158 4.43 -4.29 -16.38
N GLY A 159 5.36 -4.67 -15.51
CA GLY A 159 6.67 -4.05 -15.42
C GLY A 159 7.44 -4.14 -16.74
N LYS A 160 7.45 -5.33 -17.36
CA LYS A 160 8.05 -5.52 -18.68
C LYS A 160 7.36 -4.61 -19.70
N LEU A 161 6.05 -4.73 -19.89
CA LEU A 161 5.31 -3.93 -20.88
C LEU A 161 5.44 -2.41 -20.66
N PHE A 162 5.41 -1.97 -19.41
CA PHE A 162 5.45 -0.56 -19.07
C PHE A 162 6.83 0.05 -19.32
N TYR A 163 7.91 -0.68 -19.03
CA TYR A 163 9.29 -0.21 -19.22
C TYR A 163 9.94 -0.67 -20.53
N ASN A 164 9.27 -1.45 -21.37
CA ASN A 164 9.79 -1.95 -22.67
C ASN A 164 9.87 -0.88 -23.78
N ILE A 165 9.84 0.40 -23.44
CA ILE A 165 10.03 1.48 -24.42
C ILE A 165 11.52 1.81 -24.40
N GLU A 166 12.16 1.78 -25.57
CA GLU A 166 13.58 2.13 -25.74
C GLU A 166 13.95 3.38 -24.94
N GLU A 167 15.14 3.36 -24.32
CA GLU A 167 15.69 4.55 -23.67
C GLU A 167 15.67 5.72 -24.67
N LYS A 168 14.89 6.76 -24.37
CA LYS A 168 14.86 8.00 -25.15
C LYS A 168 15.81 9.03 -24.59
#